data_AF-A0A0G1DTL3-F1
#
_entry.id   AF-A0A0G1DTL3-F1
#
_cell.length_a   1.000
_cell.length_b   1.000
_cell.length_c   1.000
_cell.angle_alpha   90.00
_cell.angle_beta   90.00
_cell.angle_gamma   90.00
#
_symmetry.space_group_name_H-M   'P 1'
#
loop_
_entity.id
_entity.type
_entity.pdbx_description
1 polymer ?
#
loop_
_entity_poly.entity_id
_entity_poly.type
_entity_poly.pdbx_seq_one_letter_code
_entity_poly.pdbx_strand_id
1 'polypeptide(L)'
;MLSKTKNFLNIELLKTVKKLGKNNCYLITQGDKKFHQDKIKKSGVAPLFREVVIVPERKKIAIERICRKHKNEEVIFIDDRQKFFDELDLKKCPNLKTILYTGQNLESYFQYLSTT
;
A
#
# COMPACT_ATOMS: atom_id res chain seq x y z
N MET A 1 7.66 12.69 19.48
CA MET A 1 7.38 11.32 18.97
C MET A 1 7.74 11.09 17.50
N LEU A 2 7.39 11.98 16.55
CA LEU A 2 7.62 11.74 15.11
C LEU A 2 9.11 11.76 14.64
N SER A 3 10.06 12.16 15.48
CA SER A 3 11.48 12.22 15.10
C SER A 3 12.15 10.85 14.94
N LYS A 4 11.60 9.79 15.56
CA LYS A 4 12.12 8.42 15.48
C LYS A 4 11.41 7.53 14.46
N THR A 5 10.52 8.08 13.62
CA THR A 5 9.67 7.28 12.70
C THR A 5 10.47 6.38 11.76
N LYS A 6 11.67 6.79 11.35
CA LYS A 6 12.57 5.97 10.52
C LYS A 6 12.97 4.64 11.20
N ASN A 7 13.01 4.61 12.52
CA ASN A 7 13.44 3.43 13.30
C ASN A 7 12.34 2.36 13.41
N PHE A 8 11.10 2.69 13.04
CA PHE A 8 9.95 1.78 13.10
C PHE A 8 9.54 1.28 11.71
N LEU A 9 10.40 1.45 10.71
CA LEU A 9 10.15 0.94 9.38
C LEU A 9 10.33 -0.56 9.34
N ASN A 10 9.34 -1.27 8.80
CA ASN A 10 9.48 -2.66 8.44
C ASN A 10 10.44 -2.78 7.25
N ILE A 11 11.66 -3.22 7.52
CA ILE A 11 12.75 -3.26 6.53
C ILE A 11 12.48 -4.29 5.43
N GLU A 12 11.81 -5.41 5.74
CA GLU A 12 11.47 -6.44 4.76
C GLU A 12 10.43 -5.95 3.76
N LEU A 13 9.39 -5.27 4.25
CA LEU A 13 8.40 -4.62 3.39
C LEU A 13 9.05 -3.52 2.54
N LEU A 14 9.98 -2.77 3.13
CA LEU A 14 10.72 -1.73 2.40
C LEU A 14 11.59 -2.31 1.28
N LYS A 15 12.26 -3.44 1.52
CA LYS A 15 13.03 -4.18 0.49
C LYS A 15 12.11 -4.63 -0.63
N THR A 16 10.92 -5.14 -0.29
CA THR A 16 9.91 -5.56 -1.26
C THR A 16 9.45 -4.40 -2.14
N VAL A 17 9.06 -3.26 -1.54
CA VAL A 17 8.68 -2.04 -2.28
C VAL A 17 9.79 -1.55 -3.20
N LYS A 18 11.05 -1.58 -2.73
CA LYS A 18 12.21 -1.22 -3.55
C LYS A 18 12.40 -2.17 -4.73
N LYS A 19 12.26 -3.48 -4.53
CA LYS A 19 12.38 -4.51 -5.57
C LYS A 19 11.29 -4.37 -6.63
N LEU A 20 10.05 -4.14 -6.22
CA LEU A 20 8.91 -3.91 -7.13
C LEU A 20 9.07 -2.62 -7.94
N GLY A 21 9.78 -1.63 -7.40
CA GLY A 21 10.02 -0.35 -8.06
C GLY A 21 8.86 0.64 -7.86
N LYS A 22 9.22 1.92 -7.84
CA LYS A 22 8.32 3.03 -7.50
C LYS A 22 7.02 3.03 -8.30
N ASN A 23 7.11 2.76 -9.61
CA ASN A 23 5.97 2.85 -10.53
C ASN A 23 4.86 1.82 -10.26
N ASN A 24 5.19 0.74 -9.55
CA ASN A 24 4.31 -0.36 -9.19
C ASN A 24 3.75 -0.23 -7.76
N CYS A 25 4.18 0.77 -7.00
CA CYS A 25 3.86 0.89 -5.58
C CYS A 25 3.04 2.14 -5.27
N TYR A 26 1.95 1.97 -4.52
CA TYR A 26 1.11 3.05 -3.99
C TYR A 26 1.10 2.99 -2.47
N LEU A 27 1.15 4.15 -1.80
CA LEU A 27 0.97 4.22 -0.35
C LEU A 27 -0.40 4.84 -0.03
N ILE A 28 -1.29 4.07 0.59
CA ILE A 28 -2.61 4.56 1.00
C ILE A 28 -2.70 4.55 2.51
N THR A 29 -2.97 5.72 3.10
CA THR A 29 -3.12 5.88 4.54
C THR A 29 -4.42 6.61 4.86
N GLN A 30 -5.07 6.19 5.95
CA GLN A 30 -6.28 6.82 6.45
C GLN A 30 -5.95 7.59 7.72
N GLY A 31 -6.42 8.83 7.80
CA GLY A 31 -6.42 9.63 9.02
C GLY A 31 -6.23 11.11 8.74
N ASP A 32 -5.85 11.85 9.78
CA ASP A 32 -5.61 13.29 9.66
C ASP A 32 -4.53 13.61 8.62
N LYS A 33 -4.86 14.48 7.67
CA LYS A 33 -3.99 14.77 6.53
C LYS A 33 -2.64 15.31 6.99
N LYS A 34 -2.62 16.26 7.92
CA LYS A 34 -1.40 16.92 8.39
C LYS A 34 -0.49 15.95 9.13
N PHE A 35 -1.05 15.17 10.04
CA PHE A 35 -0.33 14.16 10.80
C PHE A 35 0.29 13.09 9.89
N HIS A 36 -0.49 12.55 8.94
CA HIS A 36 0.00 11.51 8.05
C HIS A 36 1.02 12.04 7.03
N GLN A 37 0.86 13.27 6.52
CA GLN A 37 1.86 13.93 5.70
C GLN A 37 3.20 14.05 6.44
N ASP A 38 3.18 14.53 7.69
CA ASP A 38 4.38 14.66 8.51
C ASP A 38 5.03 13.31 8.82
N LYS A 39 4.23 12.29 9.15
CA LYS A 39 4.71 10.92 9.41
C LYS A 39 5.45 10.35 8.20
N ILE A 40 4.85 10.48 7.01
CA ILE A 40 5.42 9.97 5.75
C ILE A 40 6.66 10.75 5.34
N LYS A 41 6.66 12.08 5.51
CA LYS A 41 7.82 12.92 5.24
C LYS A 41 9.00 12.55 6.15
N LYS A 42 8.74 12.40 7.45
CA LYS A 42 9.79 12.07 8.44
C LYS A 42 10.30 10.64 8.32
N SER A 43 9.47 9.69 7.85
CA SER A 43 9.92 8.33 7.58
C SER A 43 10.81 8.22 6.33
N GLY A 44 10.68 9.15 5.39
CA GLY A 44 11.49 9.18 4.17
C GLY A 44 11.09 8.13 3.13
N VAL A 45 9.94 7.47 3.29
CA VAL A 45 9.49 6.41 2.37
C VAL A 45 8.73 6.93 1.15
N ALA A 46 8.27 8.19 1.19
CA ALA A 46 7.47 8.80 0.12
C ALA A 46 8.08 8.63 -1.29
N PRO A 47 9.40 8.80 -1.50
CA PRO A 47 10.01 8.64 -2.82
C PRO A 47 9.92 7.22 -3.41
N LEU A 48 9.63 6.21 -2.59
CA LEU A 48 9.52 4.81 -3.01
C LEU A 48 8.16 4.47 -3.61
N PHE A 49 7.19 5.38 -3.57
CA PHE A 49 5.85 5.16 -4.08
C PHE A 49 5.56 6.09 -5.26
N ARG A 50 4.85 5.58 -6.26
CA ARG A 50 4.35 6.36 -7.39
C ARG A 50 3.49 7.51 -6.90
N GLU A 51 2.62 7.21 -5.95
CA GLU A 51 1.67 8.15 -5.36
C GLU A 51 1.45 7.80 -3.89
N VAL A 52 1.35 8.86 -3.08
CA VAL A 52 0.94 8.78 -1.67
C VAL A 52 -0.45 9.36 -1.57
N VAL A 53 -1.41 8.52 -1.20
CA VAL A 53 -2.83 8.87 -1.05
C VAL A 53 -3.19 8.89 0.42
N ILE A 54 -3.61 10.06 0.91
CA ILE A 54 -4.09 10.24 2.28
C ILE A 54 -5.59 10.48 2.21
N VAL A 55 -6.36 9.57 2.79
CA VAL A 55 -7.83 9.65 2.81
C VAL A 55 -8.32 9.97 4.22
N PRO A 56 -9.38 10.79 4.38
CA PRO A 56 -9.91 11.10 5.71
C PRO A 56 -10.60 9.90 6.36
N GLU A 57 -11.35 9.11 5.57
CA GLU A 57 -12.16 8.00 6.10
C GLU A 57 -11.89 6.67 5.39
N ARG A 58 -12.36 6.49 4.16
CA ARG A 58 -12.37 5.15 3.55
C ARG A 58 -11.29 5.00 2.50
N LYS A 59 -10.46 3.96 2.64
CA LYS A 59 -9.45 3.60 1.64
C LYS A 59 -10.09 3.06 0.36
N LYS A 60 -11.31 2.51 0.46
CA LYS A 60 -12.09 1.94 -0.66
C LYS A 60 -12.03 2.78 -1.93
N ILE A 61 -12.34 4.08 -1.85
CA ILE A 61 -12.40 4.96 -3.03
C ILE A 61 -11.04 5.05 -3.72
N ALA A 62 -9.95 5.16 -2.94
CA ALA A 62 -8.61 5.21 -3.49
C ALA A 62 -8.22 3.88 -4.16
N ILE A 63 -8.60 2.75 -3.56
CA ILE A 63 -8.34 1.40 -4.08
C ILE A 63 -9.11 1.19 -5.40
N GLU A 64 -10.41 1.48 -5.43
CA GLU A 64 -11.23 1.38 -6.66
C GLU A 64 -10.68 2.24 -7.81
N ARG A 65 -10.21 3.46 -7.50
CA ARG A 65 -9.56 4.32 -8.49
C ARG A 65 -8.28 3.67 -9.06
N ILE A 66 -7.46 3.06 -8.21
CA ILE A 66 -6.22 2.39 -8.62
C ILE A 66 -6.54 1.15 -9.46
N CYS A 67 -7.49 0.30 -9.04
CA CYS A 67 -7.93 -0.87 -9.80
C CYS A 67 -8.43 -0.48 -11.19
N ARG A 68 -9.23 0.59 -11.32
CA ARG A 68 -9.70 1.09 -12.61
C ARG A 68 -8.58 1.63 -13.49
N LYS A 69 -7.61 2.31 -12.89
CA LYS A 69 -6.43 2.84 -13.61
C LYS A 69 -5.58 1.71 -14.21
N HIS A 70 -5.50 0.59 -13.50
CA HIS A 70 -4.69 -0.58 -13.87
C HIS A 70 -5.58 -1.78 -14.22
N LYS A 71 -6.68 -1.55 -14.95
CA LYS A 71 -7.73 -2.56 -15.20
C LYS A 71 -7.25 -3.85 -15.88
N ASN A 72 -6.10 -3.81 -16.55
CA ASN A 72 -5.51 -4.94 -17.28
C ASN A 72 -4.35 -5.59 -16.50
N GLU A 73 -4.08 -5.13 -15.27
CA GLU A 73 -3.00 -5.60 -14.41
C GLU A 73 -3.61 -6.13 -13.11
N GLU A 74 -2.89 -7.03 -12.46
CA GLU A 74 -3.23 -7.46 -11.10
C GLU A 74 -2.86 -6.37 -10.09
N VAL A 75 -3.82 -5.99 -9.24
CA VAL A 75 -3.60 -5.06 -8.14
C VAL A 75 -3.63 -5.82 -6.83
N ILE A 76 -2.58 -5.70 -6.03
CA ILE A 76 -2.50 -6.34 -4.71
C ILE A 76 -2.65 -5.26 -3.63
N PHE A 77 -3.71 -5.36 -2.83
CA PHE A 77 -3.93 -4.50 -1.67
C PHE A 77 -3.50 -5.20 -0.38
N ILE A 78 -2.65 -4.51 0.39
CA ILE A 78 -2.02 -5.02 1.62
C ILE A 78 -2.29 -4.05 2.75
N ASP A 79 -2.84 -4.54 3.86
CA ASP A 79 -3.14 -3.78 5.06
C ASP A 79 -3.12 -4.71 6.28
N ASP A 80 -2.83 -4.18 7.46
CA ASP A 80 -2.80 -4.93 8.71
C ASP A 80 -4.16 -4.98 9.43
N ARG A 81 -5.20 -4.35 8.87
CA ARG A 81 -6.51 -4.22 9.51
C ARG A 81 -7.64 -4.82 8.67
N GLN A 82 -8.28 -5.86 9.21
CA GLN A 82 -9.39 -6.60 8.56
C GLN A 82 -10.51 -5.69 8.04
N LYS A 83 -10.89 -4.66 8.81
CA LYS A 83 -11.93 -3.68 8.41
C LYS A 83 -11.69 -2.99 7.05
N PHE A 84 -10.42 -2.88 6.64
CA PHE A 84 -9.93 -2.60 5.27
C PHE A 84 -10.65 -3.36 4.17
N PHE A 85 -10.69 -4.65 4.37
CA PHE A 85 -11.08 -5.60 3.36
C PHE A 85 -12.61 -5.72 3.33
N ASP A 86 -13.26 -5.63 4.49
CA ASP A 86 -14.71 -5.72 4.64
C ASP A 86 -15.47 -4.59 3.90
N GLU A 87 -14.82 -3.44 3.67
CA GLU A 87 -15.39 -2.32 2.92
C GLU A 87 -15.29 -2.48 1.39
N LEU A 88 -14.45 -3.39 0.89
CA LEU A 88 -14.16 -3.52 -0.54
C LEU A 88 -15.32 -4.12 -1.33
N ASP A 89 -15.45 -3.68 -2.58
CA ASP A 89 -16.39 -4.24 -3.54
C ASP A 89 -15.61 -4.96 -4.64
N LEU A 90 -15.37 -6.26 -4.44
CA LEU A 90 -14.57 -7.08 -5.36
C LEU A 90 -15.24 -7.23 -6.74
N LYS A 91 -16.57 -7.02 -6.84
CA LYS A 91 -17.26 -7.02 -8.14
C LYS A 91 -16.86 -5.81 -8.98
N LYS A 92 -16.56 -4.66 -8.35
CA LYS A 92 -16.07 -3.45 -9.02
C LYS A 92 -14.57 -3.50 -9.34
N CYS A 93 -13.83 -4.35 -8.64
CA CYS A 93 -12.39 -4.51 -8.78
C CYS A 93 -12.03 -5.99 -9.01
N PRO A 94 -12.41 -6.58 -10.16
CA PRO A 94 -12.17 -8.00 -10.43
C PRO A 94 -10.68 -8.35 -10.51
N ASN A 95 -9.81 -7.36 -10.71
CA ASN A 95 -8.35 -7.50 -10.74
C ASN A 95 -7.69 -7.28 -9.36
N LEU A 96 -8.46 -7.14 -8.28
CA LEU A 96 -7.95 -6.89 -6.94
C LEU A 96 -7.74 -8.19 -6.18
N LYS A 97 -6.51 -8.43 -5.75
CA LYS A 97 -6.16 -9.39 -4.70
C LYS A 97 -5.90 -8.67 -3.39
N THR A 98 -6.18 -9.34 -2.28
CA THR A 98 -6.04 -8.78 -0.94
C THR A 98 -5.15 -9.66 -0.07
N ILE A 99 -4.28 -9.04 0.71
CA ILE A 99 -3.42 -9.72 1.69
C ILE A 99 -3.57 -9.01 3.04
N LEU A 100 -4.10 -9.71 4.03
CA LEU A 100 -4.07 -9.27 5.42
C LEU A 100 -2.65 -9.47 5.96
N TYR A 101 -1.97 -8.38 6.31
CA TYR A 101 -0.62 -8.43 6.85
C TYR A 101 -0.64 -8.63 8.36
N THR A 102 -0.16 -9.77 8.83
CA THR A 102 -0.02 -10.15 10.23
C THR A 102 1.43 -10.33 10.66
N GLY A 103 2.39 -9.84 9.86
CA GLY A 103 3.83 -10.01 10.10
C GLY A 103 4.51 -11.11 9.27
N GLN A 104 3.78 -11.76 8.36
CA GLN A 104 4.30 -12.83 7.50
C GLN A 104 5.26 -12.33 6.41
N ASN A 105 6.12 -13.21 5.90
CA ASN A 105 6.93 -12.92 4.71
C ASN A 105 6.02 -12.79 3.48
N LEU A 106 6.19 -11.71 2.71
CA LEU A 106 5.39 -11.42 1.53
C LEU A 106 6.03 -11.87 0.21
N GLU A 107 7.28 -12.33 0.20
CA GLU A 107 8.00 -12.70 -1.02
C GLU A 107 7.25 -13.75 -1.86
N SER A 108 6.62 -14.73 -1.22
CA SER A 108 5.82 -15.77 -1.90
C SER A 108 4.66 -15.20 -2.73
N TYR A 109 4.09 -14.06 -2.31
CA TYR A 109 3.02 -13.39 -3.04
C TYR A 109 3.51 -12.64 -4.28
N PHE A 110 4.83 -12.43 -4.40
CA PHE A 110 5.47 -11.68 -5.48
C PHE A 110 6.42 -12.53 -6.33
N GLN A 111 6.55 -13.84 -6.05
CA GLN A 111 7.47 -14.75 -6.75
C GLN A 111 7.24 -14.78 -8.27
N TYR A 112 6.02 -14.55 -8.73
CA TYR A 112 5.64 -14.53 -10.15
C TYR A 112 5.74 -13.16 -10.82
N LEU A 113 6.01 -12.08 -10.07
CA LEU A 113 6.16 -10.73 -10.63
C LEU A 113 7.58 -10.46 -11.15
N SER A 114 8.50 -11.42 -11.00
CA SER A 114 9.91 -11.29 -11.39
C SER A 114 10.19 -11.84 -12.81
N THR A 115 9.15 -12.23 -13.56
CA THR A 115 9.27 -12.79 -14.91
C THR A 115 8.58 -11.91 -15.94
N THR A 116 9.10 -10.70 -16.15
CA THR A 116 8.86 -9.91 -17.37
C THR A 116 10.01 -8.95 -17.59
#